data_AF-A0A845AKV3-F1
#
_entry.id   AF-A0A845AKV3-F1
#
_cell.length_a   1.000
_cell.length_b   1.000
_cell.length_c   1.000
_cell.angle_alpha   90.00
_cell.angle_beta   90.00
_cell.angle_gamma   90.00
#
_symmetry.space_group_name_H-M   'P 1'
#
loop_
_entity.id
_entity.type
_entity.pdbx_description
1 polymer ?
#
loop_
_entity_poly.entity_id
_entity_poly.type
_entity_poly.pdbx_seq_one_letter_code
_entity_poly.pdbx_strand_id
1 'polypeptide(L)'
;MVLGFGFLINPVSSGAQLGVAAQGAAGLSTMRADFTAFFVISAAFMVFGAWRRQGNLLVAPLGLFLVAFTGRLVDALVSGPYPGFALPMAYEMGHVAVMGLAINLWPWRASGGSR
;
A
#
# COMPACT_ATOMS: atom_id res chain seq x y z
N MET A 1 -7.67 3.70 2.40
CA MET A 1 -8.45 4.95 2.38
C MET A 1 -8.34 5.71 3.70
N VAL A 2 -8.92 5.23 4.81
CA VAL A 2 -8.94 5.95 6.11
C VAL A 2 -7.54 6.34 6.59
N LEU A 3 -6.58 5.41 6.59
CA LEU A 3 -5.20 5.69 7.00
C LEU A 3 -4.50 6.74 6.12
N GLY A 4 -4.73 6.70 4.80
CA GLY A 4 -4.12 7.65 3.85
C GLY A 4 -4.61 9.09 4.05
N PHE A 5 -5.92 9.28 4.25
CA PHE A 5 -6.47 10.59 4.65
C PHE A 5 -6.05 10.98 6.06
N GLY A 6 -5.86 10.00 6.96
CA GLY A 6 -5.28 10.20 8.27
C GLY A 6 -3.91 10.89 8.20
N PHE A 7 -3.04 10.46 7.28
CA PHE A 7 -1.74 11.12 7.07
C PHE A 7 -1.86 12.57 6.59
N LEU A 8 -2.91 12.91 5.85
CA LEU A 8 -3.12 14.28 5.38
C LEU A 8 -3.66 15.19 6.49
N ILE A 9 -4.49 14.67 7.39
CA ILE A 9 -5.16 15.49 8.42
C ILE A 9 -4.36 15.49 9.73
N ASN A 10 -4.00 14.30 10.21
CA ASN A 10 -3.27 14.06 11.46
C ASN A 10 -2.09 13.08 11.23
N PRO A 11 -1.00 13.55 10.60
CA PRO A 11 0.15 12.71 10.26
C PRO A 11 0.84 12.10 11.47
N VAL A 12 0.88 12.78 12.62
CA VAL A 12 1.54 12.29 13.84
C VAL A 12 0.82 11.07 14.39
N SER A 13 -0.50 11.15 14.57
CA SER A 13 -1.30 10.03 15.07
C SER A 13 -1.28 8.84 14.09
N SER A 14 -1.33 9.12 12.78
CA SER A 14 -1.30 8.09 11.75
C SER A 14 0.08 7.43 11.64
N GLY A 15 1.16 8.20 11.80
CA GLY A 15 2.53 7.70 11.85
C GLY A 15 2.76 6.78 13.03
N ALA A 16 2.26 7.14 14.21
CA ALA A 16 2.37 6.33 15.42
C ALA A 16 1.73 4.93 15.25
N GLN A 17 0.64 4.80 14.49
CA GLN A 17 0.02 3.51 14.18
C GLN A 17 0.93 2.60 13.33
N LEU A 18 1.89 3.18 12.59
CA LEU A 18 2.88 2.46 11.79
C LEU A 18 4.27 2.41 12.46
N GLY A 19 4.40 2.90 13.69
CA GLY A 19 5.70 3.00 14.37
C GLY A 19 6.63 4.09 13.80
N VAL A 20 6.09 5.08 13.09
CA VAL A 20 6.86 6.16 12.47
C VAL A 20 6.66 7.46 13.24
N ALA A 21 7.77 8.12 13.58
CA ALA A 21 7.78 9.47 14.16
C ALA A 21 8.34 10.50 13.17
N ALA A 22 7.74 11.68 13.12
CA ALA A 22 8.20 12.76 12.24
C ALA A 22 9.43 13.44 12.83
N GLN A 23 10.47 13.62 12.02
CA GLN A 23 11.63 14.44 12.37
C GLN A 23 11.41 15.88 11.90
N GLY A 24 10.84 16.71 12.79
CA GLY A 24 10.56 18.12 12.52
C GLY A 24 9.58 18.36 11.36
N ALA A 25 9.66 19.56 10.78
CA ALA A 25 8.76 19.98 9.70
C ALA A 25 8.91 19.14 8.42
N ALA A 26 10.13 18.71 8.08
CA ALA A 26 10.39 17.88 6.92
C ALA A 26 9.71 16.51 7.05
N GLY A 27 9.84 15.83 8.19
CA GLY A 27 9.17 14.55 8.43
C GLY A 27 7.64 14.65 8.38
N LEU A 28 7.07 15.75 8.89
CA LEU A 28 5.63 16.00 8.78
C LEU A 28 5.19 16.21 7.32
N SER A 29 6.01 16.90 6.53
CA SER A 29 5.76 17.12 5.10
C SER A 29 5.77 15.79 4.34
N THR A 30 6.81 14.96 4.54
CA THR A 30 6.92 13.62 3.95
C THR A 30 5.73 12.72 4.32
N MET A 31 5.32 12.70 5.59
CA MET A 31 4.14 11.93 5.99
C MET A 31 2.87 12.41 5.28
N ARG A 32 2.64 13.72 5.22
CA ARG A 32 1.46 14.31 4.57
C ARG A 32 1.43 14.09 3.06
N ALA A 33 2.58 14.11 2.41
CA ALA A 33 2.66 13.95 0.96
C ALA A 33 2.75 12.46 0.60
N ASP A 34 3.83 11.81 0.99
CA ASP A 34 4.22 10.52 0.43
C ASP A 34 3.36 9.38 0.97
N PHE A 35 3.04 9.40 2.28
CA PHE A 35 2.22 8.32 2.86
C PHE A 35 0.76 8.49 2.45
N THR A 36 0.25 9.72 2.39
CA THR A 36 -1.07 9.98 1.81
C THR A 36 -1.13 9.52 0.36
N ALA A 37 -0.15 9.89 -0.48
CA ALA A 37 -0.12 9.47 -1.89
C ALA A 37 -0.10 7.94 -2.01
N PHE A 38 0.79 7.26 -1.28
CA PHE A 38 0.87 5.80 -1.27
C PHE A 38 -0.48 5.15 -0.93
N PHE A 39 -1.08 5.49 0.20
CA PHE A 39 -2.29 4.82 0.68
C PHE A 39 -3.56 5.24 -0.06
N VAL A 40 -3.68 6.50 -0.47
CA VAL A 40 -4.86 7.00 -1.19
C VAL A 40 -4.87 6.50 -2.63
N ILE A 41 -3.75 6.64 -3.35
CA ILE A 41 -3.69 6.20 -4.75
C ILE A 41 -3.78 4.68 -4.85
N SER A 42 -3.07 3.93 -3.99
CA SER A 42 -3.20 2.47 -3.97
C SER A 42 -4.65 2.06 -3.73
N ALA A 43 -5.33 2.68 -2.75
CA ALA A 43 -6.71 2.36 -2.48
C ALA A 43 -7.68 2.78 -3.59
N ALA A 44 -7.43 3.90 -4.27
CA ALA A 44 -8.23 4.33 -5.41
C ALA A 44 -8.14 3.33 -6.57
N PHE A 45 -6.93 2.87 -6.90
CA PHE A 45 -6.70 1.86 -7.92
C PHE A 45 -7.29 0.50 -7.53
N MET A 46 -7.16 0.09 -6.26
CA MET A 46 -7.79 -1.14 -5.76
C MET A 46 -9.32 -1.08 -5.87
N VAL A 47 -9.95 0.01 -5.44
CA VAL A 47 -11.41 0.18 -5.53
C VAL A 47 -11.87 0.25 -6.98
N PHE A 48 -11.18 1.03 -7.82
CA PHE A 48 -11.55 1.19 -9.22
C PHE A 48 -11.35 -0.11 -10.01
N GLY A 49 -10.23 -0.81 -9.79
CA GLY A 49 -9.95 -2.14 -10.34
C GLY A 49 -11.00 -3.17 -9.91
N ALA A 50 -11.41 -3.14 -8.65
CA ALA A 50 -12.46 -4.02 -8.12
C ALA A 50 -13.83 -3.75 -8.75
N TRP A 51 -14.23 -2.48 -8.83
CA TRP A 51 -15.50 -2.09 -9.47
C TRP A 51 -15.50 -2.49 -10.95
N ARG A 52 -14.44 -2.16 -11.67
CA ARG A 52 -14.34 -2.44 -13.11
C ARG A 52 -14.01 -3.90 -13.43
N ARG A 53 -13.74 -4.73 -12.43
CA ARG A 53 -13.26 -6.12 -12.54
C ARG A 53 -12.10 -6.22 -13.54
N GLN A 54 -11.06 -5.42 -13.30
CA GLN A 54 -9.97 -5.17 -14.23
C GLN A 54 -8.62 -5.36 -13.55
N GLY A 55 -7.93 -6.46 -13.87
CA GLY A 55 -6.66 -6.83 -13.23
C GLY A 55 -5.52 -5.84 -13.50
N ASN A 56 -5.48 -5.23 -14.69
CA ASN A 56 -4.46 -4.24 -15.07
C ASN A 56 -4.38 -3.04 -14.11
N LEU A 57 -5.51 -2.62 -13.53
CA LEU A 57 -5.55 -1.53 -12.55
C LEU A 57 -4.97 -1.92 -11.18
N LEU A 58 -4.84 -3.21 -10.89
CA LEU A 58 -4.31 -3.70 -9.62
C LEU A 58 -2.80 -3.89 -9.63
N VAL A 59 -2.14 -3.81 -10.79
CA VAL A 59 -0.70 -4.07 -10.92
C VAL A 59 0.12 -3.02 -10.15
N ALA A 60 -0.24 -1.74 -10.27
CA ALA A 60 0.44 -0.67 -9.55
C ALA A 60 0.34 -0.82 -8.02
N PRO A 61 -0.85 -0.96 -7.40
CA PRO A 61 -0.94 -1.20 -5.97
C PRO A 61 -0.31 -2.54 -5.56
N LEU A 62 -0.38 -3.59 -6.38
CA LEU A 62 0.30 -4.86 -6.10
C LEU A 62 1.82 -4.67 -5.96
N GLY A 63 2.45 -3.95 -6.91
CA GLY A 63 3.88 -3.65 -6.85
C GLY A 63 4.26 -2.87 -5.60
N LEU A 64 3.49 -1.85 -5.25
CA LEU A 64 3.71 -1.03 -4.05
C LEU A 64 3.68 -1.87 -2.75
N PHE A 65 2.68 -2.75 -2.61
CA PHE A 65 2.57 -3.62 -1.44
C PHE A 65 3.62 -4.73 -1.42
N LEU A 66 4.03 -5.28 -2.57
CA LEU A 66 5.14 -6.24 -2.65
C LEU A 66 6.47 -5.63 -2.21
N VAL A 67 6.75 -4.39 -2.63
CA VAL A 67 7.97 -3.67 -2.19
C VAL A 67 7.92 -3.41 -0.69
N ALA A 68 6.79 -2.94 -0.16
CA ALA A 68 6.62 -2.70 1.28
C ALA A 68 6.82 -3.98 2.11
N PHE A 69 6.18 -5.07 1.69
CA PHE A 69 6.30 -6.39 2.32
C PHE A 69 7.74 -6.91 2.29
N THR A 70 8.41 -6.79 1.14
CA THR A 70 9.81 -7.21 1.00
C THR A 70 10.72 -6.37 1.88
N GLY A 71 10.49 -5.05 1.98
CA GLY A 71 11.21 -4.18 2.89
C GLY A 71 11.10 -4.62 4.34
N ARG A 72 9.90 -5.00 4.80
CA ARG A 72 9.71 -5.54 6.16
C ARG A 72 10.34 -6.92 6.36
N LEU A 73 10.34 -7.78 5.34
CA LEU A 73 11.08 -9.04 5.41
C LEU A 73 12.58 -8.81 5.58
N VAL A 74 13.14 -7.89 4.80
CA VAL A 74 14.56 -7.53 4.92
C VAL A 74 14.85 -7.00 6.33
N ASP A 75 14.02 -6.10 6.86
CA ASP A 75 14.18 -5.60 8.23
C ASP A 75 14.10 -6.71 9.27
N ALA A 76 13.16 -7.65 9.15
CA ALA A 76 13.08 -8.80 10.06
C ALA A 76 14.30 -9.72 10.00
N LEU A 77 14.94 -9.83 8.83
CA LEU A 77 16.16 -10.61 8.66
C LEU A 77 17.41 -9.89 9.20
N VAL A 78 17.45 -8.56 9.10
CA VAL A 78 18.62 -7.75 9.49
C VAL A 78 18.55 -7.34 10.97
N SER A 79 17.40 -6.83 11.40
CA SER A 79 17.16 -6.23 12.72
C SER A 79 16.43 -7.19 13.68
N GLY A 80 15.86 -8.27 13.16
CA GLY A 80 14.97 -9.17 13.90
C GLY A 80 13.52 -8.64 13.96
N PRO A 81 12.53 -9.52 14.20
CA PRO A 81 11.13 -9.11 14.36
C PRO A 81 10.91 -8.38 15.70
N TYR A 82 10.01 -7.40 15.70
CA TYR A 82 9.58 -6.67 16.90
C TYR A 82 8.21 -7.15 17.43
N PRO A 83 7.83 -6.85 18.69
CA PRO A 83 6.50 -7.18 19.20
C PRO A 83 5.38 -6.62 18.32
N GLY A 84 4.51 -7.49 17.82
CA GLY A 84 3.44 -7.11 16.90
C GLY A 84 3.83 -7.11 15.41
N PHE A 85 5.06 -7.51 15.06
CA PHE A 85 5.53 -7.59 13.67
C PHE A 85 4.63 -8.44 12.74
N ALA A 86 4.00 -9.49 13.26
CA ALA A 86 3.13 -10.35 12.47
C ALA A 86 1.89 -9.64 11.90
N LEU A 87 1.39 -8.60 12.58
CA LEU A 87 0.18 -7.90 12.18
C LEU A 87 0.33 -7.11 10.87
N PRO A 88 1.31 -6.18 10.71
CA PRO A 88 1.51 -5.48 9.44
C PRO A 88 1.87 -6.45 8.30
N MET A 89 2.62 -7.51 8.60
CA MET A 89 2.94 -8.56 7.63
C MET A 89 1.69 -9.27 7.10
N ALA A 90 0.77 -9.62 7.99
CA ALA A 90 -0.51 -10.23 7.61
C ALA A 90 -1.36 -9.27 6.77
N TYR A 91 -1.40 -7.99 7.12
CA TYR A 91 -2.12 -6.99 6.33
C TYR A 91 -1.55 -6.86 4.92
N GLU A 92 -0.24 -6.74 4.77
CA GLU A 92 0.39 -6.60 3.45
C GLU A 92 0.24 -7.85 2.61
N MET A 93 0.51 -9.03 3.20
CA MET A 93 0.32 -10.32 2.52
C MET A 93 -1.13 -10.51 2.09
N GLY A 94 -2.10 -10.11 2.92
CA GLY A 94 -3.52 -10.14 2.56
C GLY A 94 -3.84 -9.30 1.32
N HIS A 95 -3.32 -8.07 1.25
CA HIS A 95 -3.48 -7.21 0.07
C HIS A 95 -2.81 -7.81 -1.17
N VAL A 96 -1.58 -8.32 -1.04
CA VAL A 96 -0.85 -8.98 -2.13
C VAL A 96 -1.61 -10.19 -2.65
N ALA A 97 -2.08 -11.07 -1.76
CA ALA A 97 -2.80 -12.29 -2.13
C ALA A 97 -4.14 -11.97 -2.82
N VAL A 98 -4.92 -11.04 -2.27
CA VAL A 98 -6.22 -10.65 -2.84
C VAL A 98 -6.03 -9.99 -4.21
N MET A 99 -5.09 -9.06 -4.35
CA MET A 99 -4.82 -8.42 -5.64
C MET A 99 -4.25 -9.41 -6.65
N GLY A 100 -3.31 -10.26 -6.25
CA GLY A 100 -2.75 -11.31 -7.11
C GLY A 100 -3.83 -12.27 -7.61
N LEU A 101 -4.73 -12.71 -6.72
CA LEU A 101 -5.87 -13.52 -7.11
C LEU A 101 -6.79 -12.77 -8.08
N ALA A 102 -7.14 -11.53 -7.78
CA ALA A 102 -8.00 -10.72 -8.64
C ALA A 102 -7.39 -10.48 -10.03
N ILE A 103 -6.07 -10.26 -10.13
CA ILE A 103 -5.34 -10.13 -11.41
C ILE A 103 -5.40 -11.43 -12.21
N ASN A 104 -5.29 -12.58 -11.55
CA ASN A 104 -5.39 -13.88 -12.22
C ASN A 104 -6.82 -14.19 -12.69
N LEU A 105 -7.83 -13.72 -11.95
CA LEU A 105 -9.24 -14.00 -12.25
C LEU A 105 -9.87 -13.01 -13.24
N TRP A 106 -9.37 -11.78 -13.33
CA TRP A 106 -9.99 -10.73 -14.13
C TRP A 106 -9.25 -10.50 -15.45
N PRO A 107 -10.00 -10.19 -16.51
CA PRO A 107 -9.41 -9.95 -17.82
C PRO A 107 -8.49 -8.74 -17.79
N TRP A 108 -7.36 -8.87 -18.49
CA TRP A 108 -6.55 -7.73 -18.87
C TRP A 108 -7.28 -6.98 -19.98
N ARG A 109 -7.76 -5.77 -19.70
CA ARG A 109 -8.24 -4.91 -20.78
C ARG A 109 -7.04 -4.40 -21.55
N ALA A 110 -6.68 -5.10 -22.63
CA ALA A 110 -5.89 -4.51 -23.70
C ALA A 110 -6.64 -3.27 -24.20
N SER A 111 -6.01 -2.11 -24.17
CA SER A 111 -6.46 -0.96 -24.95
C SER A 111 -6.58 -1.43 -26.39
N GLY A 112 -7.76 -1.31 -26.98
CA GLY A 112 -8.00 -1.73 -28.36
C GLY A 112 -6.96 -1.11 -29.30
N GLY A 113 -5.99 -1.93 -29.71
CA GLY A 113 -5.22 -1.66 -30.91
C GLY A 113 -6.17 -1.90 -32.08
N SER A 114 -6.55 -0.83 -32.76
CA SER A 114 -7.23 -0.93 -34.04
C SER A 114 -6.37 -1.76 -35.00
N ARG A 115 -7.07 -2.60 -35.77
CA ARG A 115 -6.58 -3.22 -36.99
C ARG A 115 -6.01 -2.20 -37.96
#